data_AF-A0A087DA79-F1
#
_entry.id   AF-A0A087DA79-F1
#
_cell.length_a   1.000
_cell.length_b   1.000
_cell.length_c   1.000
_cell.angle_alpha   90.00
_cell.angle_beta   90.00
_cell.angle_gamma   90.00
#
_symmetry.space_group_name_H-M   'P 1'
#
loop_
_entity.id
_entity.type
_entity.pdbx_description
1 polymer ?
#
loop_
_entity_poly.entity_id
_entity_poly.type
_entity_poly.pdbx_seq_one_letter_code
_entity_poly.pdbx_strand_id
1 'polypeptide(L)'
;MNNTMGRTCLLEANLILVAGITNTYRLRWLRRVTDQHGATVARPMDLTGFKPVMQIRRDRLLVIDLTEYVRLDEHGYITVTIPDETTRSLPEGSAAWDLLLEAPDGETIRLAAGSALIETTVSMTTGGNQ
;
A
#
# COMPACT_ATOMS: atom_id res chain seq x y z
N MET A 1 17.16 -10.43 26.94
CA MET A 1 17.12 -10.03 25.52
C MET A 1 16.60 -11.22 24.74
N ASN A 2 15.30 -11.25 24.43
CA ASN A 2 14.72 -12.28 23.58
C ASN A 2 14.82 -11.80 22.13
N ASN A 3 15.83 -12.28 21.40
CA ASN A 3 15.96 -12.07 19.97
C ASN A 3 14.91 -12.93 19.24
N THR A 4 13.70 -12.42 19.12
CA THR A 4 12.77 -12.89 18.11
C THR A 4 13.14 -12.15 16.82
N MET A 5 13.54 -12.88 15.76
CA MET A 5 13.58 -12.32 14.40
C MET A 5 12.15 -12.04 13.95
N GLY A 6 11.55 -10.98 14.49
CA GLY A 6 10.26 -10.48 14.04
C GLY A 6 10.48 -9.76 12.72
N ARG A 7 9.88 -10.26 11.64
CA ARG A 7 9.83 -9.51 10.38
C ARG A 7 9.19 -8.15 10.66
N THR A 8 9.86 -7.07 10.30
CA THR A 8 9.36 -5.70 10.48
C THR A 8 8.14 -5.39 9.59
N CYS A 9 7.91 -6.20 8.54
CA CYS A 9 6.73 -6.16 7.66
C CYS A 9 6.46 -7.53 7.01
N LEU A 10 5.22 -7.77 6.55
CA LEU A 10 4.88 -9.04 5.88
C LEU A 10 5.34 -9.11 4.42
N LEU A 11 5.33 -7.97 3.72
CA LEU A 11 5.73 -7.82 2.31
C LEU A 11 6.62 -6.59 2.14
N GLU A 12 7.75 -6.74 1.46
CA GLU A 12 8.53 -5.60 0.97
C GLU A 12 8.16 -5.35 -0.51
N ALA A 13 7.75 -4.13 -0.83
CA ALA A 13 7.34 -3.77 -2.19
C ALA A 13 7.65 -2.30 -2.51
N ASN A 14 8.03 -2.03 -3.75
CA ASN A 14 8.20 -0.67 -4.24
C ASN A 14 6.86 -0.11 -4.74
N LEU A 15 6.59 1.15 -4.42
CA LEU A 15 5.41 1.90 -4.88
C LEU A 15 5.87 2.96 -5.89
N ILE A 16 5.24 3.03 -7.06
CA ILE A 16 5.49 4.09 -8.04
C ILE A 16 4.23 4.92 -8.14
N LEU A 17 4.26 6.17 -7.67
CA LEU A 17 3.19 7.13 -7.84
C LEU A 17 3.50 8.05 -9.01
N VAL A 18 2.58 8.14 -9.95
CA VAL A 18 2.68 9.11 -11.05
C VAL A 18 1.81 10.31 -10.71
N ALA A 19 2.43 11.49 -10.62
CA ALA A 19 1.78 12.74 -10.29
C ALA A 19 0.86 13.20 -11.44
N GLY A 20 -0.32 13.69 -11.06
CA GLY A 20 -1.30 14.23 -12.00
C GLY A 20 -2.11 13.16 -12.74
N ILE A 21 -2.05 11.88 -12.32
CA ILE A 21 -2.95 10.82 -12.78
C ILE A 21 -3.55 10.06 -11.60
N THR A 22 -4.70 9.42 -11.83
CA THR A 22 -5.30 8.50 -10.86
C THR A 22 -4.48 7.22 -10.79
N ASN A 23 -3.91 6.93 -9.62
CA ASN A 23 -3.12 5.74 -9.38
C ASN A 23 -4.00 4.67 -8.73
N THR A 24 -4.03 3.46 -9.29
CA THR A 24 -4.83 2.35 -8.74
C THR A 24 -3.97 1.10 -8.54
N TYR A 25 -3.98 0.57 -7.32
CA TYR A 25 -3.30 -0.68 -6.96
C TYR A 25 -4.27 -1.61 -6.25
N ARG A 26 -4.12 -2.91 -6.48
CA ARG A 26 -4.95 -3.91 -5.81
C ARG A 26 -4.11 -5.10 -5.39
N LEU A 27 -4.17 -5.43 -4.10
CA LEU A 27 -3.54 -6.60 -3.50
C LEU A 27 -4.63 -7.53 -2.96
N ARG A 28 -4.38 -8.83 -2.97
CA ARG A 28 -5.26 -9.82 -2.34
C ARG A 28 -4.49 -10.66 -1.34
N TRP A 29 -4.94 -10.66 -0.10
CA TRP A 29 -4.35 -11.43 0.99
C TRP A 29 -5.07 -12.76 1.17
N LEU A 30 -4.28 -13.82 1.11
CA LEU A 30 -4.74 -15.19 1.25
C LEU A 30 -3.99 -15.83 2.42
N ARG A 31 -4.72 -16.56 3.27
CA ARG A 31 -4.13 -17.47 4.25
C ARG A 31 -4.10 -18.89 3.70
N ARG A 32 -3.03 -19.63 4.01
CA ARG A 32 -2.98 -21.08 3.76
C ARG A 32 -3.64 -21.78 4.94
N VAL A 33 -4.60 -22.66 4.65
CA VAL A 33 -5.31 -23.46 5.65
C VAL A 33 -5.14 -24.92 5.28
N THR A 34 -4.71 -25.75 6.23
CA THR A 34 -4.71 -27.20 6.07
C THR A 34 -6.03 -27.73 6.61
N ASP A 35 -6.76 -28.47 5.78
CA ASP A 35 -8.02 -29.08 6.20
C ASP A 35 -7.79 -30.35 7.03
N GLN A 36 -8.89 -30.93 7.52
CA GLN A 36 -8.88 -32.13 8.35
C GLN A 36 -8.36 -33.38 7.60
N HIS A 37 -8.26 -33.33 6.28
CA HIS A 37 -7.75 -34.40 5.42
C HIS A 37 -6.30 -34.14 4.97
N GLY A 38 -5.65 -33.10 5.49
CA GLY A 38 -4.26 -32.74 5.19
C GLY A 38 -4.07 -31.95 3.90
N ALA A 39 -5.14 -31.59 3.17
CA ALA A 39 -5.03 -30.77 1.99
C ALA A 39 -4.81 -29.30 2.37
N THR A 40 -3.82 -28.65 1.75
CA THR A 40 -3.56 -27.23 1.98
C THR A 40 -4.21 -26.40 0.89
N VAL A 41 -5.12 -25.51 1.29
CA VAL A 41 -5.87 -24.62 0.41
C VAL A 41 -5.60 -23.16 0.74
N ALA A 42 -5.64 -22.30 -0.28
CA ALA A 42 -5.64 -20.85 -0.07
C ALA A 42 -7.08 -20.37 0.19
N ARG A 43 -7.26 -19.55 1.23
CA ARG A 43 -8.53 -18.92 1.58
C ARG A 43 -8.31 -17.41 1.73
N PRO A 44 -9.25 -16.57 1.26
CA PRO A 44 -9.24 -15.15 1.55
C PRO A 44 -9.09 -14.89 3.04
N MET A 45 -8.28 -13.88 3.38
CA MET A 45 -8.32 -13.30 4.72
C MET A 45 -9.53 -12.37 4.80
N ASP A 46 -10.36 -12.54 5.82
CA ASP A 46 -11.43 -11.58 6.11
C ASP A 46 -10.80 -10.36 6.78
N LEU A 47 -10.93 -9.20 6.13
CA LEU A 47 -10.39 -7.92 6.61
C LEU A 47 -11.49 -7.02 7.20
N THR A 48 -12.69 -7.55 7.41
CA THR A 48 -13.80 -6.80 8.01
C THR A 48 -13.42 -6.29 9.40
N GLY A 49 -13.69 -5.02 9.66
CA GLY A 49 -13.40 -4.36 10.95
C GLY A 49 -11.94 -3.90 11.11
N PHE A 50 -11.02 -4.34 10.25
CA PHE A 50 -9.68 -3.76 10.20
C PHE A 50 -9.72 -2.36 9.60
N LYS A 51 -8.82 -1.49 10.02
CA LYS A 51 -8.61 -0.17 9.44
C LYS A 51 -7.26 -0.13 8.73
N PRO A 52 -7.20 0.26 7.45
CA PRO A 52 -5.93 0.50 6.80
C PRO A 52 -5.33 1.82 7.29
N VAL A 53 -4.00 1.90 7.33
CA VAL A 53 -3.27 3.16 7.40
C VAL A 53 -2.18 3.11 6.35
N MET A 54 -2.17 4.04 5.41
CA MET A 54 -1.16 4.09 4.35
C MET A 54 -0.51 5.46 4.32
N GLN A 55 0.82 5.51 4.46
CA GLN A 55 1.54 6.76 4.56
C GLN A 55 2.79 6.75 3.68
N ILE A 56 3.12 7.91 3.13
CA ILE A 56 4.38 8.17 2.46
C ILE A 56 5.17 9.17 3.28
N ARG A 57 6.45 8.87 3.51
CA ARG A 57 7.33 9.63 4.39
C ARG A 57 8.68 9.89 3.74
N ARG A 58 9.23 11.07 3.94
CA ARG A 58 10.58 11.46 3.52
C ARG A 58 11.29 12.02 4.73
N ASP A 59 12.50 11.52 5.03
CA ASP A 59 13.27 11.91 6.22
C ASP A 59 12.48 11.82 7.54
N ARG A 60 11.63 10.78 7.65
CA ARG A 60 10.70 10.52 8.77
C ARG A 60 9.56 11.53 8.92
N LEU A 61 9.45 12.52 8.03
CA LEU A 61 8.34 13.45 7.96
C LEU A 61 7.25 12.90 7.04
N LEU A 62 5.99 13.10 7.42
CA LEU A 62 4.84 12.74 6.60
C LEU A 62 4.83 13.62 5.34
N VAL A 63 4.86 12.98 4.17
CA VAL A 63 4.65 13.64 2.88
C VAL A 63 3.17 13.67 2.56
N ILE A 64 2.51 12.52 2.69
CA ILE A 64 1.07 12.38 2.49
C ILE A 64 0.52 11.20 3.27
N ASP A 65 -0.68 11.38 3.83
CA ASP A 65 -1.51 10.30 4.34
C ASP A 65 -2.48 9.88 3.24
N LEU A 66 -2.46 8.59 2.89
CA LEU A 66 -3.27 8.01 1.82
C LEU A 66 -4.40 7.13 2.35
N THR A 67 -4.62 7.12 3.67
CA THR A 67 -5.56 6.21 4.34
C THR A 67 -6.96 6.29 3.77
N GLU A 68 -7.44 7.49 3.44
CA GLU A 68 -8.78 7.70 2.89
C GLU A 68 -8.97 7.09 1.49
N TYR A 69 -7.89 6.75 0.80
CA TYR A 69 -7.88 6.15 -0.54
C TYR A 69 -7.76 4.64 -0.52
N VAL A 70 -7.67 4.02 0.67
CA VAL A 70 -7.58 2.58 0.83
C VAL A 70 -8.93 1.99 1.20
N ARG A 71 -9.31 0.91 0.51
CA ARG A 71 -10.53 0.14 0.79
C ARG A 71 -10.17 -1.32 1.04
N LEU A 72 -10.77 -1.88 2.09
CA LEU A 72 -10.66 -3.29 2.47
C LEU A 72 -11.98 -3.99 2.18
N ASP A 73 -11.94 -5.28 1.85
CA ASP A 73 -13.14 -6.10 1.70
C ASP A 73 -13.04 -7.47 2.41
N GLU A 74 -14.19 -8.13 2.54
CA GLU A 74 -14.33 -9.47 3.12
C GLU A 74 -13.67 -10.59 2.28
N HIS A 75 -13.20 -10.27 1.08
CA HIS A 75 -12.52 -11.19 0.17
C HIS A 75 -10.99 -11.02 0.19
N GLY A 76 -10.49 -10.28 1.18
CA GLY A 76 -9.08 -10.06 1.44
C GLY A 76 -8.42 -9.08 0.47
N TYR A 77 -9.20 -8.32 -0.29
CA TYR A 77 -8.63 -7.30 -1.14
C TYR A 77 -8.34 -6.02 -0.37
N ILE A 78 -7.21 -5.43 -0.72
CA ILE A 78 -6.84 -4.06 -0.38
C ILE A 78 -6.73 -3.33 -1.71
N THR A 79 -7.66 -2.40 -1.93
CA THR A 79 -7.69 -1.56 -3.13
C THR A 79 -7.29 -0.15 -2.74
N VAL A 80 -6.29 0.38 -3.42
CA VAL A 80 -5.78 1.73 -3.22
C VAL A 80 -6.09 2.52 -4.49
N THR A 81 -6.91 3.57 -4.39
CA THR A 81 -7.28 4.43 -5.52
C THR A 81 -7.02 5.88 -5.16
N ILE A 82 -5.87 6.41 -5.60
CA ILE A 82 -5.40 7.76 -5.29
C ILE A 82 -5.75 8.67 -6.47
N PRO A 83 -6.65 9.65 -6.30
CA PRO A 83 -7.04 10.57 -7.35
C PRO A 83 -5.88 11.43 -7.87
N ASP A 84 -6.01 11.93 -9.10
CA ASP A 84 -4.96 12.73 -9.74
C ASP A 84 -4.71 14.05 -9.01
N GLU A 85 -5.76 14.70 -8.49
CA GLU A 85 -5.64 15.93 -7.70
C GLU A 85 -4.79 15.74 -6.44
N THR A 86 -4.81 14.53 -5.88
CA THR A 86 -4.06 14.18 -4.67
C THR A 86 -2.58 14.02 -4.98
N THR A 87 -2.24 13.46 -6.14
CA THR A 87 -0.84 13.21 -6.53
C THR A 87 -0.20 14.40 -7.24
N ARG A 88 -0.99 15.33 -7.77
CA ARG A 88 -0.52 16.46 -8.59
C ARG A 88 0.47 17.38 -7.89
N SER A 89 0.32 17.58 -6.58
CA SER A 89 1.17 18.48 -5.78
C SER A 89 2.30 17.75 -5.05
N LEU A 90 2.44 16.44 -5.23
CA LEU A 90 3.45 15.67 -4.52
C LEU A 90 4.86 16.02 -5.02
N PRO A 91 5.82 16.23 -4.11
CA PRO A 91 7.18 16.55 -4.50
C PRO A 91 7.85 15.31 -5.11
N GLU A 92 8.37 15.46 -6.32
CA GLU A 92 9.12 14.42 -7.02
C GLU A 92 10.24 13.79 -6.18
N GLY A 93 10.59 12.56 -6.53
CA GLY A 93 11.73 11.84 -5.98
C GLY A 93 11.35 10.72 -5.03
N SER A 94 12.36 10.19 -4.35
CA SER A 94 12.21 9.00 -3.50
C SER A 94 11.62 9.34 -2.13
N ALA A 95 10.87 8.40 -1.59
CA ALA A 95 10.30 8.40 -0.25
C ALA A 95 10.24 6.95 0.28
N ALA A 96 9.87 6.78 1.54
CA ALA A 96 9.46 5.50 2.10
C ALA A 96 7.93 5.45 2.14
N TRP A 97 7.35 4.27 2.01
CA TRP A 97 5.93 4.07 2.26
C TRP A 97 5.69 2.84 3.14
N ASP A 98 4.55 2.84 3.82
CA ASP A 98 4.01 1.66 4.45
C ASP A 98 2.48 1.61 4.41
N LEU A 99 1.97 0.38 4.47
CA LEU A 99 0.58 0.03 4.68
C LEU A 99 0.50 -0.80 5.96
N LEU A 100 -0.25 -0.29 6.92
CA LEU A 100 -0.58 -0.92 8.18
C LEU A 100 -2.04 -1.37 8.17
N LEU A 101 -2.34 -2.42 8.93
CA LEU A 101 -3.69 -2.75 9.35
C LEU A 101 -3.77 -2.62 10.87
N GLU A 102 -4.69 -1.80 11.34
CA GLU A 102 -5.14 -1.75 12.73
C GLU A 102 -6.30 -2.72 12.90
N ALA A 103 -6.16 -3.70 13.79
CA ALA A 103 -7.22 -4.62 14.16
C ALA A 103 -8.21 -3.96 15.15
N PRO A 104 -9.44 -4.49 15.30
CA PRO A 104 -10.43 -3.94 16.22
C PRO A 104 -9.98 -3.85 17.69
N ASP A 105 -9.01 -4.66 18.11
CA ASP A 105 -8.42 -4.64 19.46
C ASP A 105 -7.27 -3.62 19.61
N GLY A 106 -6.94 -2.89 18.54
CA GLY A 106 -5.88 -1.88 18.51
C GLY A 106 -4.50 -2.43 18.13
N GLU A 107 -4.33 -3.74 17.91
CA GLU A 107 -3.07 -4.28 17.40
C GLU A 107 -2.81 -3.77 15.98
N THR A 108 -1.57 -3.35 15.69
CA THR A 108 -1.19 -2.86 14.37
C THR A 108 -0.18 -3.79 13.71
N ILE A 109 -0.49 -4.21 12.48
CA ILE A 109 0.38 -5.06 11.67
C ILE A 109 0.88 -4.25 10.47
N ARG A 110 2.19 -4.17 10.27
CA ARG A 110 2.75 -3.63 9.02
C ARG A 110 2.68 -4.67 7.92
N LEU A 111 1.69 -4.54 7.04
CA LEU A 111 1.47 -5.46 5.93
C LEU A 111 2.52 -5.31 4.85
N ALA A 112 2.68 -4.09 4.34
CA ALA A 112 3.58 -3.82 3.24
C ALA A 112 4.38 -2.55 3.51
N ALA A 113 5.64 -2.53 3.09
CA ALA A 113 6.46 -1.33 3.15
C ALA A 113 7.57 -1.37 2.10
N GLY A 114 8.15 -0.22 1.80
CA GLY A 114 9.31 -0.15 0.93
C GLY A 114 9.59 1.26 0.44
N SER A 115 10.29 1.34 -0.69
CA SER A 115 10.57 2.62 -1.33
C SER A 115 9.37 3.06 -2.16
N ALA A 116 9.01 4.34 -2.07
CA ALA A 116 8.09 5.00 -2.97
C ALA A 116 8.88 5.90 -3.91
N LEU A 117 8.52 5.89 -5.19
CA LEU A 117 9.03 6.80 -6.20
C LEU A 117 7.87 7.67 -6.70
N ILE A 118 8.01 8.98 -6.59
CA ILE A 118 7.04 9.96 -7.09
C ILE A 118 7.62 10.54 -8.39
N GLU A 119 6.96 10.26 -9.50
CA GLU A 119 7.35 10.73 -10.85
C GLU A 119 6.31 11.69 -11.40
N THR A 120 6.72 12.72 -12.15
CA THR A 120 5.77 13.55 -12.89
C THR A 120 5.45 12.96 -14.25
N THR A 121 4.22 13.20 -14.71
CA THR A 121 3.87 12.97 -16.11
C THR A 121 4.65 13.94 -16.98
N VAL A 122 5.64 13.44 -17.73
CA VAL A 122 6.23 14.21 -18.82
C VAL A 122 5.17 14.32 -19.91
N SER A 123 4.46 15.43 -19.95
CA SER A 123 3.62 15.75 -21.11
C SER A 123 4.56 15.88 -22.31
N MET A 124 4.57 14.90 -23.21
CA MET A 124 5.14 15.11 -24.54
C MET A 124 4.30 16.20 -25.20
N THR A 125 4.74 17.45 -25.08
CA THR A 125 4.36 18.48 -26.02
C THR A 125 5.00 18.04 -27.33
N THR A 126 4.23 17.38 -28.20
CA THR A 126 4.59 17.29 -29.61
C THR A 126 4.63 18.72 -30.11
N GLY A 127 5.80 19.34 -30.02
CA GLY A 127 6.07 20.63 -30.60
C GLY A 127 5.68 20.54 -32.06
N GLY A 128 4.72 21.37 -32.45
CA GLY A 128 4.41 21.57 -33.85
C GLY A 128 5.69 21.94 -34.56
N ASN A 129 6.10 21.13 -35.51
CA ASN A 129 7.02 21.57 -36.53
C ASN A 129 6.18 22.03 -37.73
N GLN A 130 6.49 23.27 -38.06
CA GLN A 130 6.13 24.12 -39.18
C GLN A 130 5.85 23.40 -40.51
#